data_AF-A0AAU8JFU7-F1
#
_entry.id   AF-A0AAU8JFU7-F1
#
_cell.length_a   1.000
_cell.length_b   1.000
_cell.length_c   1.000
_cell.angle_alpha   90.00
_cell.angle_beta   90.00
_cell.angle_gamma   90.00
#
_symmetry.space_group_name_H-M   'P 1'
#
loop_
_entity.id
_entity.type
_entity.pdbx_description
1 polymer ?
#
loop_
_entity_poly.entity_id
_entity_poly.type
_entity_poly.pdbx_seq_one_letter_code
_entity_poly.pdbx_strand_id
1 'polypeptide(L)'
;MNNNNQFLQLRTALTAWLKNKQTSPTGPKDIRIGIWGTSRSGKTTYLAMLYSALEDSDEWRVQAGDDHADDFIDTHISEIDAGKFPPATQPTANLNIFTYILIPKFSQGTGSKIVLNFIDAPGEFYEDIRGNGAQTVKIHEAQNNQDTSGDIVDYLRSCDGIIFLIDPIRSKKQGESYKTLLLRLFREFQKRSRKNDNDMVTTLEQYIAFCVTKVDKEEIWSQGKKSADLAKDVMGNQFFTKKLKNFFSEGRYEFFSVASIGRYLDKDGKSREAVIYPDIPETQPPEPPQPPQPLQGGYSGGYDPDAPSGEPNTPPSSSSSSDDDWESFNQTSNTPELPSLPQPTINTEVEYEPFNVIAPIKWLIDSIGLTH
;
A
#
# COMPACT_ATOMS: atom_id res chain seq x y z
N MET A 1 10.80 22.62 3.74
CA MET A 1 10.73 22.52 2.27
C MET A 1 9.29 22.25 1.86
N ASN A 2 8.82 22.87 0.78
CA ASN A 2 7.42 23.26 0.59
C ASN A 2 6.58 22.13 -0.03
N ASN A 3 5.66 21.52 0.73
CA ASN A 3 4.77 20.42 0.29
C ASN A 3 3.91 20.77 -0.95
N ASN A 4 3.70 22.06 -1.27
CA ASN A 4 2.77 22.49 -2.32
C ASN A 4 3.19 22.18 -3.77
N ASN A 5 4.49 22.05 -4.08
CA ASN A 5 4.95 21.79 -5.45
C ASN A 5 4.85 20.29 -5.85
N GLN A 6 4.73 19.43 -4.83
CA GLN A 6 4.83 17.97 -4.90
C GLN A 6 3.49 17.36 -5.33
N PHE A 7 2.41 17.83 -4.71
CA PHE A 7 1.06 17.52 -5.14
C PHE A 7 0.79 17.94 -6.59
N LEU A 8 1.43 19.00 -7.09
CA LEU A 8 1.20 19.52 -8.45
C LEU A 8 1.67 18.55 -9.55
N GLN A 9 2.71 17.74 -9.32
CA GLN A 9 3.19 16.77 -10.30
C GLN A 9 2.32 15.52 -10.36
N LEU A 10 1.95 14.94 -9.21
CA LEU A 10 0.99 13.83 -9.15
C LEU A 10 -0.40 14.27 -9.64
N ARG A 11 -0.82 15.50 -9.33
CA ARG A 11 -1.99 16.16 -9.95
C ARG A 11 -1.85 16.13 -11.46
N THR A 12 -0.72 16.58 -12.00
CA THR A 12 -0.51 16.65 -13.46
C THR A 12 -0.53 15.26 -14.09
N ALA A 13 0.13 14.27 -13.48
CA ALA A 13 0.15 12.89 -13.94
C ALA A 13 -1.24 12.25 -13.89
N LEU A 14 -1.95 12.35 -12.75
CA LEU A 14 -3.30 11.80 -12.59
C LEU A 14 -4.32 12.52 -13.47
N THR A 15 -4.20 13.84 -13.65
CA THR A 15 -5.07 14.63 -14.54
C THR A 15 -4.83 14.29 -16.00
N ALA A 16 -3.56 14.20 -16.43
CA ALA A 16 -3.20 13.77 -17.79
C ALA A 16 -3.69 12.34 -18.05
N TRP A 17 -3.52 11.47 -17.07
CA TRP A 17 -3.95 10.08 -17.13
C TRP A 17 -5.47 9.91 -17.17
N LEU A 18 -6.22 10.70 -16.39
CA LEU A 18 -7.69 10.74 -16.47
C LEU A 18 -8.18 11.32 -17.80
N LYS A 19 -7.53 12.37 -18.33
CA LYS A 19 -7.86 12.97 -19.64
C LYS A 19 -7.61 12.01 -20.80
N ASN A 20 -6.52 11.24 -20.76
CA ASN A 20 -6.21 10.24 -21.78
C ASN A 20 -7.21 9.06 -21.80
N LYS A 21 -8.10 8.94 -20.80
CA LYS A 21 -9.19 7.93 -20.83
C LYS A 21 -10.23 8.24 -21.90
N GLN A 22 -10.31 9.49 -22.35
CA GLN A 22 -11.38 9.97 -23.22
C GLN A 22 -10.98 10.05 -24.71
N THR A 23 -9.74 9.73 -25.08
CA THR A 23 -9.19 10.08 -26.40
C THR A 23 -8.72 8.88 -27.23
N SER A 24 -9.66 8.05 -27.70
CA SER A 24 -9.66 7.50 -29.07
C SER A 24 -10.86 6.56 -29.32
N PRO A 25 -11.84 6.94 -30.17
CA PRO A 25 -12.97 6.08 -30.53
C PRO A 25 -12.64 4.96 -31.53
N THR A 26 -11.40 4.89 -32.05
CA THR A 26 -11.01 3.99 -33.15
C THR A 26 -9.66 3.29 -32.94
N GLY A 27 -9.04 3.40 -31.76
CA GLY A 27 -7.80 2.69 -31.41
C GLY A 27 -8.04 1.56 -30.40
N PRO A 28 -7.07 0.64 -30.19
CA PRO A 28 -7.11 -0.30 -29.08
C PRO A 28 -7.32 0.45 -27.76
N LYS A 29 -8.32 0.03 -26.97
CA LYS A 29 -8.55 0.60 -25.64
C LYS A 29 -7.44 0.10 -24.71
N ASP A 30 -6.64 1.02 -24.16
CA ASP A 30 -5.66 0.71 -23.12
C ASP A 30 -6.36 0.12 -21.89
N ILE A 31 -5.99 -1.11 -21.50
CA ILE A 31 -6.50 -1.78 -20.29
C ILE A 31 -5.73 -1.26 -19.07
N ARG A 32 -6.39 -0.54 -18.17
CA ARG A 32 -5.74 0.06 -17.00
C ARG A 32 -5.86 -0.82 -15.77
N ILE A 33 -4.73 -1.19 -15.17
CA ILE A 33 -4.71 -2.11 -14.03
C ILE A 33 -4.00 -1.49 -12.83
N GLY A 34 -4.78 -1.09 -11.84
CA GLY A 34 -4.25 -0.56 -10.59
C GLY A 34 -3.72 -1.66 -9.68
N ILE A 35 -2.82 -1.30 -8.76
CA ILE A 35 -2.39 -2.17 -7.67
C ILE A 35 -2.77 -1.52 -6.35
N TRP A 36 -3.31 -2.31 -5.44
CA TRP A 36 -3.58 -1.94 -4.07
C TRP A 36 -2.84 -2.90 -3.14
N GLY A 37 -2.20 -2.37 -2.11
CA GLY A 37 -1.52 -3.21 -1.13
C GLY A 37 -1.01 -2.39 0.05
N THR A 38 -1.25 -2.91 1.24
CA THR A 38 -0.83 -2.26 2.49
C THR A 38 0.69 -2.26 2.65
N SER A 39 1.19 -1.62 3.71
CA SER A 39 2.63 -1.59 3.99
C SER A 39 3.15 -3.01 4.15
N ARG A 40 4.29 -3.30 3.51
CA ARG A 40 4.94 -4.62 3.44
C ARG A 40 4.14 -5.72 2.73
N SER A 41 3.06 -5.43 2.01
CA SER A 41 2.32 -6.44 1.25
C SER A 41 3.12 -7.10 0.10
N GLY A 42 4.24 -6.50 -0.29
CA GLY A 42 5.13 -7.00 -1.34
C GLY A 42 4.91 -6.34 -2.70
N LYS A 43 4.31 -5.14 -2.77
CA LYS A 43 4.01 -4.43 -4.03
C LYS A 43 5.24 -4.26 -4.93
N THR A 44 6.30 -3.62 -4.43
CA THR A 44 7.53 -3.36 -5.19
C THR A 44 8.16 -4.65 -5.70
N THR A 45 8.29 -5.66 -4.83
CA THR A 45 8.80 -6.99 -5.22
C THR A 45 7.89 -7.68 -6.24
N TYR A 46 6.57 -7.60 -6.08
CA TYR A 46 5.62 -8.18 -7.03
C TYR A 46 5.72 -7.53 -8.40
N LEU A 47 5.87 -6.21 -8.46
CA LEU A 47 6.00 -5.46 -9.71
C LEU A 47 7.28 -5.81 -10.46
N ALA A 48 8.43 -5.79 -9.78
CA ALA A 48 9.71 -6.20 -10.37
C ALA A 48 9.66 -7.65 -10.88
N MET A 49 9.17 -8.58 -10.05
CA MET A 49 9.07 -10.00 -10.45
C MET A 49 8.00 -10.26 -11.51
N LEU A 50 6.94 -9.45 -11.57
CA LEU A 50 5.95 -9.53 -12.64
C LEU A 50 6.59 -9.13 -13.98
N TYR A 51 7.42 -8.08 -13.99
CA TYR A 51 8.14 -7.69 -15.20
C TYR A 51 9.06 -8.80 -15.69
N SER A 52 9.94 -9.32 -14.81
CA SER A 52 10.84 -10.44 -15.12
C SER A 52 10.07 -11.67 -15.63
N ALA A 53 8.98 -12.06 -14.96
CA ALA A 53 8.17 -13.19 -15.40
C ALA A 53 7.47 -12.95 -16.76
N LEU A 54 7.06 -11.70 -17.05
CA LEU A 54 6.48 -11.35 -18.35
C LEU A 54 7.52 -11.31 -19.47
N GLU A 55 8.78 -11.00 -19.17
CA GLU A 55 9.89 -11.05 -20.13
C GLU A 55 10.16 -12.49 -20.59
N ASP A 56 10.15 -13.42 -19.65
CA ASP A 56 10.32 -14.87 -19.87
C ASP A 56 9.05 -15.56 -20.42
N SER A 57 7.91 -14.88 -20.44
CA SER A 57 6.64 -15.46 -20.88
C SER A 57 6.63 -15.77 -22.38
N ASP A 58 6.14 -16.95 -22.79
CA ASP A 58 5.93 -17.26 -24.21
C ASP A 58 4.77 -16.47 -24.85
N GLU A 59 3.90 -15.87 -24.06
CA GLU A 59 2.66 -15.22 -24.54
C GLU A 59 2.87 -13.74 -24.89
N TRP A 60 3.71 -13.04 -24.12
CA TRP A 60 3.90 -11.60 -24.24
C TRP A 60 5.38 -11.23 -24.38
N ARG A 61 5.60 -10.09 -25.02
CA ARG A 61 6.81 -9.28 -24.86
C ARG A 61 6.42 -8.07 -24.02
N VAL A 62 7.10 -7.86 -22.91
CA VAL A 62 6.94 -6.67 -22.07
C VAL A 62 7.99 -5.62 -22.44
N GLN A 63 7.63 -4.35 -22.30
CA GLN A 63 8.52 -3.19 -22.42
C GLN A 63 8.15 -2.18 -21.34
N ALA A 64 9.12 -1.45 -20.80
CA ALA A 64 8.82 -0.24 -20.07
C ALA A 64 8.20 0.80 -21.03
N GLY A 65 7.20 1.52 -20.53
CA GLY A 65 6.52 2.58 -21.28
C GLY A 65 7.11 3.97 -21.07
N ASP A 66 8.02 4.13 -20.09
CA ASP A 66 8.65 5.39 -19.72
C ASP A 66 9.98 5.16 -18.97
N ASP A 67 10.85 6.18 -18.95
CA ASP A 67 12.17 6.13 -18.30
C ASP A 67 12.07 5.82 -16.79
N HIS A 68 10.96 6.21 -16.14
CA HIS A 68 10.76 5.92 -14.72
C HIS A 68 10.49 4.44 -14.46
N ALA A 69 9.76 3.78 -15.37
CA ALA A 69 9.55 2.34 -15.33
C ALA A 69 10.85 1.59 -15.59
N ASP A 70 11.67 2.02 -16.56
CA ASP A 70 13.00 1.44 -16.80
C ASP A 70 13.89 1.54 -15.56
N ASP A 71 14.05 2.74 -14.98
CA ASP A 71 14.85 2.95 -13.76
C ASP A 71 14.36 2.09 -12.58
N PHE A 72 13.03 1.97 -12.43
CA PHE A 72 12.41 1.14 -11.39
C PHE A 72 12.73 -0.34 -11.56
N ILE A 73 12.63 -0.85 -12.79
CA ILE A 73 12.91 -2.25 -13.13
C ILE A 73 14.38 -2.55 -12.88
N ASP A 74 15.28 -1.76 -13.47
CA ASP A 74 16.74 -1.95 -13.38
C ASP A 74 17.20 -1.95 -11.92
N THR A 75 16.70 -1.00 -11.13
CA THR A 75 17.06 -0.88 -9.71
C THR A 75 16.60 -2.10 -8.92
N HIS A 76 15.31 -2.42 -8.98
CA HIS A 76 14.73 -3.41 -8.07
C HIS A 76 14.99 -4.85 -8.49
N ILE A 77 15.14 -5.15 -9.79
CA ILE A 77 15.62 -6.46 -10.24
C ILE A 77 17.06 -6.66 -9.79
N SER A 78 17.95 -5.67 -9.97
CA SER A 78 19.34 -5.77 -9.52
C SER A 78 19.47 -6.00 -8.01
N GLU A 79 18.60 -5.38 -7.19
CA GLU A 79 18.55 -5.63 -5.74
C GLU A 79 18.15 -7.07 -5.42
N ILE A 80 17.12 -7.58 -6.09
CA ILE A 80 16.60 -8.95 -5.92
C ILE A 80 17.67 -9.98 -6.32
N ASP A 81 18.33 -9.78 -7.46
CA ASP A 81 19.42 -10.64 -7.94
C ASP A 81 20.62 -10.62 -6.99
N ALA A 82 20.86 -9.49 -6.32
CA ALA A 82 21.87 -9.35 -5.28
C ALA A 82 21.44 -9.94 -3.92
N GLY A 83 20.30 -10.62 -3.85
CA GLY A 83 19.81 -11.29 -2.64
C GLY A 83 19.09 -10.35 -1.66
N LYS A 84 18.70 -9.14 -2.09
CA LYS A 84 18.12 -8.11 -1.24
C LYS A 84 16.70 -7.81 -1.66
N PHE A 85 15.84 -7.54 -0.68
CA PHE A 85 14.53 -6.99 -0.97
C PHE A 85 14.64 -5.49 -1.25
N PRO A 86 13.83 -4.97 -2.18
CA PRO A 86 13.65 -3.53 -2.32
C PRO A 86 13.30 -2.90 -0.96
N PRO A 87 13.90 -1.75 -0.62
CA PRO A 87 13.56 -1.05 0.61
C PRO A 87 12.07 -0.68 0.58
N ALA A 88 11.47 -0.51 1.76
CA ALA A 88 10.10 -0.03 1.84
C ALA A 88 9.98 1.29 1.06
N THR A 89 9.00 1.37 0.15
CA THR A 89 8.71 2.57 -0.63
C THR A 89 8.57 3.74 0.33
N GLN A 90 9.53 4.66 0.28
CA GLN A 90 9.51 5.82 1.15
C GLN A 90 8.37 6.74 0.70
N PRO A 91 7.75 7.49 1.62
CA PRO A 91 6.88 8.59 1.26
C PRO A 91 7.65 9.59 0.41
N THR A 92 7.56 9.45 -0.91
CA THR A 92 8.15 10.39 -1.84
C THR A 92 7.18 11.53 -2.08
N ALA A 93 7.77 12.70 -2.32
CA ALA A 93 7.05 13.88 -2.78
C ALA A 93 6.28 13.63 -4.10
N ASN A 94 6.82 12.74 -4.95
CA ASN A 94 6.31 12.46 -6.28
C ASN A 94 5.97 10.97 -6.36
N LEU A 95 4.68 10.64 -6.52
CA LEU A 95 4.27 9.29 -6.91
C LEU A 95 4.28 9.23 -8.44
N ASN A 96 5.02 8.26 -8.97
CA ASN A 96 5.08 8.01 -10.40
C ASN A 96 4.04 6.96 -10.78
N ILE A 97 3.40 7.15 -11.93
CA ILE A 97 2.63 6.10 -12.59
C ILE A 97 3.63 5.42 -13.53
N PHE A 98 3.90 4.15 -13.28
CA PHE A 98 4.77 3.33 -14.10
C PHE A 98 3.93 2.62 -15.15
N THR A 99 4.51 2.47 -16.34
CA THR A 99 3.85 1.88 -17.49
C THR A 99 4.59 0.63 -17.96
N TYR A 100 3.90 -0.51 -18.05
CA TYR A 100 4.35 -1.69 -18.80
C TYR A 100 3.51 -1.85 -20.06
N ILE A 101 4.17 -2.01 -21.21
CA ILE A 101 3.53 -2.24 -22.50
C ILE A 101 3.68 -3.72 -22.84
N LEU A 102 2.57 -4.45 -22.86
CA LEU A 102 2.52 -5.86 -23.19
C LEU A 102 2.11 -6.01 -24.67
N ILE A 103 2.93 -6.73 -25.42
CA ILE A 103 2.76 -7.00 -26.85
C ILE A 103 2.61 -8.51 -27.04
N PRO A 104 1.46 -9.02 -27.54
CA PRO A 104 1.29 -10.45 -27.77
C PRO A 104 2.30 -11.01 -28.80
N LYS A 105 3.01 -12.09 -28.46
CA LYS A 105 4.03 -12.71 -29.33
C LYS A 105 3.45 -13.37 -30.59
N PHE A 106 2.21 -13.86 -30.53
CA PHE A 106 1.57 -14.64 -31.61
C PHE A 106 0.38 -13.97 -32.32
N SER A 107 0.22 -12.65 -32.25
CA SER A 107 -0.88 -11.97 -32.96
C SER A 107 -0.60 -11.78 -34.47
N GLN A 108 -1.45 -12.35 -35.33
CA GLN A 108 -1.35 -12.34 -36.81
C GLN A 108 -1.81 -11.02 -37.48
N GLY A 109 -1.77 -9.88 -36.79
CA GLY A 109 -2.13 -8.58 -37.36
C GLY A 109 -2.54 -7.55 -36.31
N THR A 110 -2.06 -6.30 -36.48
CA THR A 110 -2.35 -5.09 -35.67
C THR A 110 -2.69 -5.38 -34.20
N GLY A 111 -1.83 -6.14 -33.52
CA GLY A 111 -2.07 -6.56 -32.14
C GLY A 111 -2.26 -5.33 -31.25
N SER A 112 -3.46 -5.19 -30.69
CA SER A 112 -3.76 -4.24 -29.63
C SER A 112 -2.70 -4.34 -28.54
N LYS A 113 -1.93 -3.27 -28.34
CA LYS A 113 -1.00 -3.17 -27.21
C LYS A 113 -1.83 -3.13 -25.92
N ILE A 114 -1.38 -3.84 -24.90
CA ILE A 114 -1.98 -3.79 -23.57
C ILE A 114 -1.09 -2.89 -22.71
N VAL A 115 -1.63 -1.79 -22.20
CA VAL A 115 -0.86 -0.80 -21.42
C VAL A 115 -1.21 -0.90 -19.93
N LEU A 116 -0.39 -1.63 -19.19
CA LEU A 116 -0.50 -1.81 -17.76
C LEU A 116 0.08 -0.59 -17.04
N ASN A 117 -0.72 0.11 -16.25
CA ASN A 117 -0.32 1.32 -15.53
C ASN A 117 -0.49 1.13 -14.03
N PHE A 118 0.54 1.33 -13.23
CA PHE A 118 0.48 1.13 -11.78
C PHE A 118 1.20 2.22 -11.00
N ILE A 119 0.88 2.32 -9.71
CA ILE A 119 1.54 3.23 -8.77
C ILE A 119 2.20 2.37 -7.69
N ASP A 120 3.53 2.44 -7.57
CA ASP A 120 4.19 1.98 -6.35
C ASP A 120 4.18 3.12 -5.32
N ALA A 121 3.25 3.03 -4.37
CA ALA A 121 3.11 3.99 -3.28
C ALA A 121 3.34 3.32 -1.92
N PRO A 122 3.79 4.08 -0.91
CA PRO A 122 3.87 3.60 0.47
C PRO A 122 2.56 2.96 0.91
N GLY A 123 2.62 1.95 1.77
CA GLY A 123 1.43 1.26 2.23
C GLY A 123 0.44 2.15 2.98
N GLU A 124 0.98 3.12 3.70
CA GLU A 124 0.27 4.12 4.49
C GLU A 124 -0.66 4.96 3.60
N PHE A 125 -0.27 5.19 2.33
CA PHE A 125 -1.08 5.86 1.31
C PHE A 125 -2.42 5.14 1.07
N TYR A 126 -2.44 3.81 1.19
CA TYR A 126 -3.61 2.98 0.98
C TYR A 126 -4.44 2.74 2.26
N GLU A 127 -3.86 3.04 3.43
CA GLU A 127 -4.48 2.79 4.74
C GLU A 127 -5.24 4.01 5.25
N ASP A 128 -4.82 5.23 4.88
CA ASP A 128 -5.47 6.47 5.31
C ASP A 128 -6.43 7.07 4.25
N ILE A 129 -7.52 6.36 3.98
CA ILE A 129 -8.52 6.75 2.95
C ILE A 129 -9.32 8.03 3.35
N ARG A 130 -9.29 8.46 4.62
CA ARG A 130 -10.13 9.56 5.14
C ARG A 130 -9.43 10.53 6.10
N GLY A 131 -8.19 10.29 6.52
CA GLY A 131 -7.54 11.09 7.55
C GLY A 131 -7.06 12.45 7.06
N ASN A 132 -6.74 13.33 8.02
CA ASN A 132 -6.18 14.65 7.75
C ASN A 132 -4.76 14.59 7.12
N GLY A 133 -4.14 13.39 7.08
CA GLY A 133 -2.91 13.09 6.35
C GLY A 133 -3.15 12.35 5.03
N ALA A 134 -4.40 12.06 4.67
CA ALA A 134 -4.77 11.55 3.36
C ALA A 134 -4.27 12.57 2.33
N GLN A 135 -3.19 12.20 1.64
CA GLN A 135 -2.62 12.95 0.53
C GLN A 135 -3.70 13.06 -0.56
N THR A 136 -4.58 14.05 -0.42
CA THR A 136 -5.60 14.40 -1.39
C THR A 136 -4.87 15.02 -2.58
N VAL A 137 -4.78 14.27 -3.68
CA VAL A 137 -4.19 14.73 -4.94
C VAL A 137 -5.18 15.69 -5.60
N LYS A 138 -5.16 16.96 -5.23
CA LYS A 138 -6.21 17.89 -5.65
C LYS A 138 -6.25 18.15 -7.19
N ILE A 139 -6.84 17.34 -8.08
CA ILE A 139 -6.81 17.61 -9.54
C ILE A 139 -7.37 19.02 -9.89
N HIS A 140 -6.69 19.80 -10.73
CA HIS A 140 -7.27 21.00 -11.34
C HIS A 140 -7.71 20.64 -12.76
N GLU A 141 -9.02 20.72 -13.02
CA GLU A 141 -9.52 20.66 -14.39
C GLU A 141 -9.37 22.02 -15.06
N ALA A 142 -8.53 22.08 -16.10
CA ALA A 142 -8.24 23.31 -16.84
C ALA A 142 -9.42 23.86 -17.69
N GLN A 143 -10.66 23.38 -17.53
CA GLN A 143 -11.78 23.82 -18.37
C GLN A 143 -13.05 24.27 -17.63
N ASN A 144 -13.16 24.00 -16.33
CA ASN A 144 -14.20 24.57 -15.49
C ASN A 144 -13.53 24.92 -14.17
N ASN A 145 -13.69 26.14 -13.64
CA ASN A 145 -13.12 26.62 -12.37
C ASN A 145 -13.66 25.83 -11.14
N GLN A 146 -13.56 24.50 -11.14
CA GLN A 146 -13.84 23.60 -10.05
C GLN A 146 -12.58 22.77 -9.80
N ASP A 147 -11.98 22.96 -8.63
CA ASP A 147 -10.92 22.10 -8.11
C ASP A 147 -11.53 20.73 -7.78
N THR A 148 -11.39 19.78 -8.70
CA THR A 148 -11.80 18.39 -8.47
C THR A 148 -10.69 17.69 -7.73
N SER A 149 -10.73 17.57 -6.40
CA SER A 149 -9.69 16.78 -5.73
C SER A 149 -9.84 15.29 -5.99
N GLY A 150 -8.82 14.64 -6.56
CA GLY A 150 -8.77 13.20 -6.72
C GLY A 150 -7.96 12.55 -5.61
N ASP A 151 -8.33 11.40 -5.12
CA ASP A 151 -7.46 10.63 -4.22
C ASP A 151 -7.23 9.21 -4.75
N ILE A 152 -6.64 8.35 -3.93
CA ILE A 152 -6.38 6.95 -4.28
C ILE A 152 -7.64 6.22 -4.74
N VAL A 153 -8.81 6.57 -4.19
CA VAL A 153 -10.08 5.99 -4.62
C VAL A 153 -10.39 6.42 -6.04
N ASP A 154 -10.15 7.68 -6.40
CA ASP A 154 -10.41 8.14 -7.76
C ASP A 154 -9.46 7.49 -8.75
N TYR A 155 -8.17 7.36 -8.43
CA TYR A 155 -7.20 6.59 -9.22
C TYR A 155 -7.68 5.14 -9.46
N LEU A 156 -7.99 4.40 -8.38
CA LEU A 156 -8.42 3.00 -8.50
C LEU A 156 -9.73 2.87 -9.28
N ARG A 157 -10.67 3.81 -9.12
CA ARG A 157 -11.94 3.81 -9.86
C ARG A 157 -11.76 4.02 -11.36
N SER A 158 -10.73 4.74 -11.77
CA SER A 158 -10.41 4.94 -13.18
C SER A 158 -9.70 3.76 -13.84
N CYS A 159 -9.23 2.79 -13.07
CA CYS A 159 -8.72 1.52 -13.59
C CYS A 159 -9.86 0.63 -14.11
N ASP A 160 -9.59 -0.21 -15.10
CA ASP A 160 -10.51 -1.27 -15.58
C ASP A 160 -10.38 -2.54 -14.72
N GLY A 161 -9.18 -2.80 -14.19
CA GLY A 161 -8.87 -3.88 -13.27
C GLY A 161 -8.05 -3.41 -12.06
N ILE A 162 -8.09 -4.16 -10.95
CA ILE A 162 -7.27 -3.88 -9.77
C ILE A 162 -6.71 -5.19 -9.20
N ILE A 163 -5.41 -5.24 -8.96
CA ILE A 163 -4.75 -6.30 -8.21
C ILE A 163 -4.64 -5.88 -6.74
N PHE A 164 -5.23 -6.68 -5.84
CA PHE A 164 -5.13 -6.51 -4.40
C PHE A 164 -4.07 -7.45 -3.83
N LEU A 165 -2.98 -6.91 -3.30
CA LEU A 165 -1.95 -7.67 -2.59
C LEU A 165 -2.25 -7.72 -1.09
N ILE A 166 -2.51 -8.92 -0.57
CA ILE A 166 -2.95 -9.15 0.80
C ILE A 166 -1.92 -10.04 1.51
N ASP A 167 -1.23 -9.49 2.50
CA ASP A 167 -0.27 -10.24 3.31
C ASP A 167 -0.98 -11.02 4.44
N PRO A 168 -0.96 -12.37 4.42
CA PRO A 168 -1.62 -13.22 5.41
C PRO A 168 -0.99 -13.16 6.81
N ILE A 169 0.26 -12.74 6.95
CA ILE A 169 0.95 -12.71 8.25
C ILE A 169 0.63 -11.42 9.00
N ARG A 170 0.52 -10.31 8.26
CA ARG A 170 0.06 -9.07 8.85
C ARG A 170 -1.37 -9.20 9.39
N SER A 171 -2.25 -9.94 8.70
CA SER A 171 -3.61 -10.17 9.19
C SER A 171 -3.63 -10.90 10.54
N LYS A 172 -2.74 -11.87 10.76
CA LYS A 172 -2.62 -12.62 12.03
C LYS A 172 -2.09 -11.77 13.19
N LYS A 173 -1.10 -10.89 12.95
CA LYS A 173 -0.49 -10.04 14.00
C LYS A 173 -1.34 -8.81 14.36
N GLN A 174 -2.25 -8.38 13.47
CA GLN A 174 -3.13 -7.22 13.67
C GLN A 174 -4.61 -7.57 13.36
N GLY A 175 -5.09 -8.68 13.93
CA GLY A 175 -6.33 -9.47 13.70
C GLY A 175 -7.61 -8.85 13.08
N GLU A 176 -7.77 -7.52 13.04
CA GLU A 176 -8.95 -6.83 12.47
C GLU A 176 -8.64 -5.87 11.31
N SER A 177 -7.38 -5.80 10.85
CA SER A 177 -6.90 -4.75 9.94
C SER A 177 -7.44 -4.86 8.50
N TYR A 178 -7.26 -6.01 7.82
CA TYR A 178 -7.62 -6.10 6.38
C TYR A 178 -9.12 -6.03 6.10
N LYS A 179 -9.95 -6.74 6.86
CA LYS A 179 -11.41 -6.67 6.73
C LYS A 179 -11.89 -5.22 6.84
N THR A 180 -11.39 -4.49 7.82
CA THR A 180 -11.79 -3.10 8.07
C THR A 180 -11.31 -2.18 6.94
N LEU A 181 -10.06 -2.34 6.51
CA LEU A 181 -9.48 -1.57 5.40
C LEU A 181 -10.26 -1.79 4.09
N LEU A 182 -10.47 -3.04 3.68
CA LEU A 182 -11.19 -3.38 2.45
C LEU A 182 -12.65 -2.93 2.51
N LEU A 183 -13.32 -3.09 3.66
CA LEU A 183 -14.69 -2.62 3.83
C LEU A 183 -14.79 -1.09 3.71
N ARG A 184 -13.82 -0.35 4.27
CA ARG A 184 -13.75 1.11 4.14
C ARG A 184 -13.54 1.51 2.67
N LEU A 185 -12.57 0.89 1.99
CA LEU A 185 -12.27 1.16 0.59
C LEU A 185 -13.46 0.91 -0.33
N PHE A 186 -14.10 -0.26 -0.24
CA PHE A 186 -15.21 -0.59 -1.13
C PHE A 186 -16.46 0.25 -0.86
N ARG A 187 -16.69 0.66 0.39
CA ARG A 187 -17.75 1.63 0.71
C ARG A 187 -17.48 3.00 0.09
N GLU A 188 -16.23 3.45 0.06
CA GLU A 188 -15.87 4.68 -0.65
C GLU A 188 -16.08 4.55 -2.14
N PHE A 189 -15.69 3.42 -2.74
CA PHE A 189 -15.91 3.20 -4.17
C PHE A 189 -17.41 3.25 -4.51
N GLN A 190 -18.26 2.58 -3.72
CA GLN A 190 -19.71 2.62 -3.91
C GLN A 190 -20.27 4.02 -3.73
N LYS A 191 -19.86 4.73 -2.66
CA LYS A 191 -20.33 6.08 -2.36
C LYS A 191 -20.06 7.03 -3.53
N ARG A 192 -18.86 6.97 -4.12
CA ARG A 192 -18.48 7.87 -5.22
C ARG A 192 -18.96 7.43 -6.59
N SER A 193 -19.40 6.17 -6.72
CA SER A 193 -19.96 5.63 -7.97
C SER A 193 -21.46 5.86 -8.12
N ARG A 194 -22.14 6.41 -7.10
CA ARG A 194 -23.53 6.85 -7.22
C ARG A 194 -23.62 8.11 -8.07
N LYS A 195 -24.34 8.04 -9.19
CA LYS A 195 -24.63 9.20 -10.04
C LYS A 195 -25.79 10.04 -9.49
N ASN A 196 -26.71 9.42 -8.74
CA ASN A 196 -27.85 10.06 -8.07
C ASN A 196 -28.07 9.45 -6.67
N ASP A 197 -28.60 10.22 -5.72
CA ASP A 197 -28.91 9.74 -4.36
C ASP A 197 -29.95 8.60 -4.29
N ASN A 198 -30.74 8.42 -5.37
CA ASN A 198 -31.77 7.38 -5.49
C ASN A 198 -31.29 6.06 -6.12
N ASP A 199 -30.03 5.95 -6.55
CA ASP A 199 -29.50 4.70 -7.09
C ASP A 199 -29.26 3.69 -5.94
N MET A 200 -30.13 2.69 -5.85
CA MET A 200 -30.20 1.83 -4.66
C MET A 200 -28.94 0.98 -4.43
N VAL A 201 -28.23 0.54 -5.46
CA VAL A 201 -26.95 -0.18 -5.32
C VAL A 201 -26.15 -0.05 -6.61
N THR A 202 -24.95 0.56 -6.56
CA THR A 202 -23.96 0.41 -7.63
C THR A 202 -22.94 -0.64 -7.19
N THR A 203 -23.01 -1.83 -7.79
CA THR A 203 -21.87 -2.76 -7.74
C THR A 203 -20.69 -2.10 -8.44
N LEU A 204 -19.49 -2.42 -8.00
CA LEU A 204 -18.25 -1.93 -8.59
C LEU A 204 -18.08 -2.52 -10.00
N GLU A 205 -17.68 -1.66 -10.93
CA GLU A 205 -17.51 -1.99 -12.35
C GLU A 205 -16.12 -2.59 -12.64
N GLN A 206 -15.17 -2.43 -11.74
CA GLN A 206 -13.79 -2.90 -11.91
C GLN A 206 -13.69 -4.42 -11.73
N TYR A 207 -12.80 -5.06 -12.51
CA TYR A 207 -12.38 -6.44 -12.26
C TYR A 207 -11.32 -6.49 -11.16
N ILE A 208 -11.42 -7.45 -10.23
CA ILE A 208 -10.56 -7.49 -9.04
C ILE A 208 -9.84 -8.83 -8.91
N ALA A 209 -8.50 -8.80 -8.89
CA ALA A 209 -7.69 -9.97 -8.56
C ALA A 209 -7.21 -9.89 -7.11
N PHE A 210 -7.78 -10.70 -6.22
CA PHE A 210 -7.35 -10.79 -4.83
C PHE A 210 -6.17 -11.76 -4.70
N CYS A 211 -4.97 -11.22 -4.51
CA CYS A 211 -3.73 -11.97 -4.40
C CYS A 211 -3.29 -12.07 -2.94
N VAL A 212 -3.41 -13.26 -2.34
CA VAL A 212 -2.75 -13.53 -1.06
C VAL A 212 -1.26 -13.70 -1.35
N THR A 213 -0.43 -12.81 -0.80
CA THR A 213 1.01 -12.78 -1.08
C THR A 213 1.81 -13.61 -0.09
N LYS A 214 3.08 -13.85 -0.43
CA LYS A 214 4.07 -14.54 0.41
C LYS A 214 3.66 -15.96 0.79
N VAL A 215 2.94 -16.63 -0.10
CA VAL A 215 2.47 -18.00 0.13
C VAL A 215 3.60 -19.01 0.13
N ASP A 216 4.81 -18.60 -0.27
CA ASP A 216 6.05 -19.36 -0.17
C ASP A 216 6.41 -19.78 1.25
N LYS A 217 5.81 -19.19 2.29
CA LYS A 217 6.09 -19.54 3.68
C LYS A 217 5.58 -20.91 4.09
N GLU A 218 6.38 -21.65 4.83
CA GLU A 218 6.10 -23.03 5.27
C GLU A 218 4.73 -23.16 5.94
N GLU A 219 4.40 -22.20 6.81
CA GLU A 219 3.16 -22.15 7.58
C GLU A 219 1.89 -22.13 6.74
N ILE A 220 1.97 -21.65 5.48
CA ILE A 220 0.83 -21.44 4.59
C ILE A 220 0.99 -22.04 3.19
N TRP A 221 2.16 -22.60 2.87
CA TRP A 221 2.47 -23.18 1.56
C TRP A 221 1.47 -24.25 1.13
N SER A 222 1.11 -25.15 2.05
CA SER A 222 0.10 -26.20 1.79
C SER A 222 -1.29 -25.64 1.46
N GLN A 223 -1.62 -24.45 1.98
CA GLN A 223 -2.89 -23.77 1.75
C GLN A 223 -2.86 -22.92 0.47
N GLY A 224 -1.68 -22.52 0.00
CA GLY A 224 -1.50 -21.69 -1.21
C GLY A 224 -2.09 -22.32 -2.49
N LYS A 225 -2.30 -23.64 -2.54
CA LYS A 225 -2.99 -24.29 -3.65
C LYS A 225 -4.51 -24.08 -3.65
N LYS A 226 -5.09 -23.58 -2.56
CA LYS A 226 -6.52 -23.31 -2.38
C LYS A 226 -6.73 -21.82 -2.17
N SER A 227 -6.47 -21.03 -3.21
CA SER A 227 -6.41 -19.56 -3.12
C SER A 227 -7.67 -18.92 -2.55
N ALA A 228 -8.85 -19.41 -2.91
CA ALA A 228 -10.12 -18.92 -2.35
C ALA A 228 -10.28 -19.19 -0.85
N ASP A 229 -9.88 -20.39 -0.38
CA ASP A 229 -9.94 -20.74 1.04
C ASP A 229 -8.94 -19.91 1.84
N LEU A 230 -7.71 -19.75 1.33
CA LEU A 230 -6.71 -18.91 1.98
C LEU A 230 -7.13 -17.44 2.03
N ALA A 231 -7.68 -16.90 0.93
CA ALA A 231 -8.21 -15.54 0.91
C ALA A 231 -9.37 -15.36 1.91
N LYS A 232 -10.25 -16.35 2.02
CA LYS A 232 -11.34 -16.37 3.01
C LYS A 232 -10.82 -16.31 4.44
N ASP A 233 -9.75 -17.04 4.75
CA ASP A 233 -9.13 -17.03 6.08
C ASP A 233 -8.49 -15.67 6.40
N VAL A 234 -7.82 -15.06 5.42
CA VAL A 234 -7.15 -13.76 5.58
C VAL A 234 -8.13 -12.59 5.67
N MET A 235 -9.17 -12.58 4.82
CA MET A 235 -10.17 -11.51 4.73
C MET A 235 -11.30 -11.67 5.75
N GLY A 236 -11.45 -12.86 6.32
CA GLY A 236 -12.50 -13.24 7.24
C GLY A 236 -13.76 -13.75 6.55
N ASN A 237 -14.25 -14.91 7.02
CA ASN A 237 -15.38 -15.65 6.44
C ASN A 237 -16.63 -14.79 6.14
N GLN A 238 -17.03 -13.92 7.08
CA GLN A 238 -18.22 -13.08 6.89
C GLN A 238 -18.05 -12.05 5.75
N PHE A 239 -16.85 -11.48 5.61
CA PHE A 239 -16.58 -10.53 4.55
C PHE A 239 -16.59 -11.24 3.20
N PHE A 240 -15.86 -12.36 3.12
CA PHE A 240 -15.73 -13.18 1.93
C PHE A 240 -17.10 -13.66 1.40
N THR A 241 -17.92 -14.28 2.26
CA THR A 241 -19.15 -14.95 1.83
C THR A 241 -20.34 -14.02 1.66
N LYS A 242 -20.47 -12.99 2.51
CA LYS A 242 -21.68 -12.16 2.61
C LYS A 242 -21.49 -10.73 2.14
N LYS A 243 -20.26 -10.22 2.07
CA LYS A 243 -20.00 -8.80 1.73
C LYS A 243 -19.44 -8.62 0.34
N LEU A 244 -18.55 -9.50 -0.14
CA LEU A 244 -18.01 -9.36 -1.50
C LEU A 244 -19.11 -9.34 -2.58
N LYS A 245 -20.12 -10.20 -2.46
CA LYS A 245 -21.29 -10.22 -3.36
C LYS A 245 -22.14 -8.95 -3.33
N ASN A 246 -22.00 -8.11 -2.29
CA ASN A 246 -22.68 -6.81 -2.22
C ASN A 246 -21.88 -5.70 -2.90
N PHE A 247 -20.59 -5.94 -3.15
CA PHE A 247 -19.69 -4.98 -3.78
C PHE A 247 -19.48 -5.29 -5.25
N PHE A 248 -19.43 -6.56 -5.65
CA PHE A 248 -19.06 -6.98 -7.00
C PHE A 248 -20.13 -7.87 -7.61
N SER A 249 -20.34 -7.72 -8.93
CA SER A 249 -21.12 -8.68 -9.70
C SER A 249 -20.38 -10.02 -9.82
N GLU A 250 -21.12 -11.09 -10.08
CA GLU A 250 -20.52 -12.41 -10.33
C GLU A 250 -19.55 -12.35 -11.52
N GLY A 251 -18.42 -13.05 -11.40
CA GLY A 251 -17.34 -13.03 -12.42
C GLY A 251 -16.45 -11.79 -12.42
N ARG A 252 -16.70 -10.79 -11.55
CA ARG A 252 -15.86 -9.58 -11.47
C ARG A 252 -14.67 -9.69 -10.52
N TYR A 253 -14.50 -10.81 -9.83
CA TYR A 253 -13.36 -11.02 -8.95
C TYR A 253 -12.89 -12.47 -8.95
N GLU A 254 -11.59 -12.65 -8.74
CA GLU A 254 -10.94 -13.96 -8.63
C GLU A 254 -9.84 -13.94 -7.55
N PHE A 255 -9.53 -15.11 -6.99
CA PHE A 255 -8.55 -15.26 -5.92
C PHE A 255 -7.30 -16.00 -6.40
N PHE A 256 -6.15 -15.43 -6.05
CA PHE A 256 -4.84 -15.99 -6.37
C PHE A 256 -4.00 -16.10 -5.11
N SER A 257 -3.15 -17.11 -5.11
CA SER A 257 -2.05 -17.24 -4.14
C SER A 257 -0.77 -16.98 -4.90
N VAL A 258 0.02 -16.03 -4.42
CA VAL A 258 1.17 -15.49 -5.14
C VAL A 258 2.40 -15.48 -4.25
N ALA A 259 3.53 -15.91 -4.80
CA ALA A 259 4.84 -15.71 -4.20
C ALA A 259 5.79 -15.15 -5.26
N SER A 260 6.25 -13.91 -5.06
CA SER A 260 7.10 -13.21 -6.03
C SER A 260 8.48 -13.84 -6.17
N ILE A 261 9.06 -14.30 -5.06
CA ILE A 261 10.33 -15.05 -5.04
C ILE A 261 10.05 -16.54 -5.07
N GLY A 262 9.14 -17.02 -4.22
CA GLY A 262 8.73 -18.42 -4.24
C GLY A 262 9.64 -19.34 -3.44
N ARG A 263 9.76 -20.58 -3.91
CA ARG A 263 10.43 -21.68 -3.20
C ARG A 263 11.42 -22.38 -4.12
N TYR A 264 12.35 -23.12 -3.55
CA TYR A 264 13.28 -23.96 -4.32
C TYR A 264 13.19 -25.41 -3.84
N LEU A 265 13.70 -26.35 -4.63
CA LEU A 265 13.88 -27.75 -4.21
C LEU A 265 15.29 -27.94 -3.65
N ASP A 266 15.40 -28.39 -2.40
CA ASP A 266 16.70 -28.75 -1.83
C ASP A 266 17.26 -30.05 -2.46
N LYS A 267 18.48 -30.43 -2.05
CA LYS A 267 19.16 -31.63 -2.57
C LYS A 267 18.39 -32.94 -2.32
N ASP A 268 17.45 -32.94 -1.38
CA ASP A 268 16.57 -34.08 -1.07
C ASP A 268 15.23 -34.00 -1.84
N GLY A 269 15.06 -33.01 -2.72
CA GLY A 269 13.81 -32.74 -3.42
C GLY A 269 12.71 -32.16 -2.54
N LYS A 270 13.04 -31.66 -1.34
CA LYS A 270 12.05 -31.00 -0.47
C LYS A 270 11.96 -29.53 -0.85
N SER A 271 10.73 -29.05 -0.99
CA SER A 271 10.48 -27.63 -1.22
C SER A 271 10.86 -26.82 0.02
N ARG A 272 11.61 -25.73 -0.15
CA ARG A 272 12.09 -24.82 0.91
C ARG A 272 11.85 -23.36 0.55
N GLU A 273 11.74 -22.49 1.55
CA GLU A 273 11.62 -21.04 1.36
C GLU A 273 12.91 -20.49 0.74
N ALA A 274 12.81 -19.76 -0.37
CA ALA A 274 13.94 -19.03 -0.92
C ALA A 274 14.23 -17.74 -0.13
N VAL A 275 13.25 -17.26 0.63
CA VAL A 275 13.38 -16.07 1.48
C VAL A 275 13.91 -16.48 2.85
N ILE A 276 15.00 -15.85 3.27
CA ILE A 276 15.62 -16.05 4.59
C ILE A 276 15.12 -14.93 5.50
N TYR A 277 14.30 -15.30 6.50
CA TYR A 277 13.85 -14.38 7.54
C TYR A 277 14.85 -14.42 8.70
N PRO A 278 15.36 -13.27 9.16
CA PRO A 278 16.24 -13.24 10.33
C PRO A 278 15.46 -13.65 11.57
N ASP A 279 16.09 -14.47 12.42
CA ASP A 279 15.58 -14.77 13.75
C ASP A 279 15.49 -13.46 14.54
N ILE A 280 14.27 -12.99 14.80
CA ILE A 280 14.04 -11.89 15.75
C ILE A 280 14.05 -12.57 17.11
N PRO A 281 15.04 -12.31 18.00
CA PRO A 281 14.98 -12.81 19.36
C PRO A 281 13.64 -12.39 19.95
N GLU A 282 12.89 -13.31 20.56
CA GLU A 282 11.71 -12.95 21.32
C GLU A 282 12.16 -12.00 22.44
N THR A 283 12.12 -10.70 22.19
CA THR A 283 12.33 -9.70 23.22
C THR A 283 11.23 -9.93 24.24
N GLN A 284 11.64 -10.36 25.44
CA GLN A 284 10.75 -10.47 26.58
C GLN A 284 9.93 -9.18 26.65
N PRO A 285 8.60 -9.27 26.85
CA PRO A 285 7.77 -8.08 26.98
C PRO A 285 8.41 -7.17 28.03
N PRO A 286 8.48 -5.85 27.77
CA PRO A 286 9.13 -4.92 28.67
C PRO A 286 8.58 -5.12 30.08
N GLU A 287 9.49 -5.33 31.04
CA GLU A 287 9.14 -5.48 32.44
C GLU A 287 8.26 -4.28 32.81
N PRO A 288 7.07 -4.49 33.41
CA PRO A 288 6.18 -3.39 33.75
C PRO A 288 6.97 -2.35 34.55
N PRO A 289 6.77 -1.05 34.27
CA PRO A 289 7.57 0.01 34.89
C PRO A 289 7.54 -0.17 36.40
N GLN A 290 8.73 -0.36 37.00
CA GLN A 290 8.84 -0.50 38.44
C GLN A 290 8.19 0.71 39.10
N PRO A 291 7.32 0.51 40.11
CA PRO A 291 6.71 1.63 40.80
C PRO A 291 7.81 2.55 41.34
N PRO A 292 7.65 3.88 41.20
CA PRO A 292 8.67 4.83 41.61
C PRO A 292 9.06 4.57 43.07
N GLN A 293 10.35 4.34 43.30
CA GLN A 293 10.85 4.18 44.66
C GLN A 293 10.57 5.46 45.45
N PRO A 294 10.05 5.35 46.68
CA PRO A 294 9.79 6.53 47.50
C PRO A 294 11.11 7.27 47.72
N LEU A 295 11.13 8.53 47.26
CA LEU A 295 12.17 9.50 47.57
C LEU A 295 12.31 9.59 49.10
N GLN A 296 13.39 9.04 49.65
CA GLN A 296 13.82 9.33 51.02
C GLN A 296 14.33 10.77 51.10
N GLY A 297 13.38 11.72 51.12
CA GLY A 297 13.65 13.11 51.43
C GLY A 297 13.72 13.30 52.94
N GLY A 298 14.95 13.34 53.47
CA GLY A 298 15.21 13.76 54.84
C GLY A 298 14.91 15.25 55.01
N TYR A 299 13.80 15.59 55.65
CA TYR A 299 13.60 16.91 56.24
C TYR A 299 14.09 16.88 57.69
N SER A 300 15.37 17.21 57.88
CA SER A 300 15.91 17.63 59.17
C SER A 300 15.48 19.07 59.45
N GLY A 301 15.03 19.30 60.68
CA GLY A 301 14.34 20.51 61.11
C GLY A 301 15.15 21.81 61.07
N GLY A 302 14.38 22.89 61.07
CA GLY A 302 14.82 24.26 61.28
C GLY A 302 13.59 25.11 61.60
N TYR A 303 13.00 24.90 62.78
CA TYR A 303 12.05 25.85 63.35
C TYR A 303 12.87 27.03 63.88
N ASP A 304 12.73 28.18 63.23
CA ASP A 304 13.24 29.47 63.70
C ASP A 304 12.13 30.16 64.52
N PRO A 305 12.25 30.26 65.85
CA PRO A 305 11.24 30.86 66.71
C PRO A 305 11.26 32.39 66.75
N ASP A 306 12.16 33.06 66.01
CA ASP A 306 12.38 34.51 66.14
C ASP A 306 11.93 35.35 64.93
N ALA A 307 11.06 34.82 64.06
CA ALA A 307 10.47 35.60 62.97
C ALA A 307 9.26 36.43 63.46
N PRO A 308 9.36 37.79 63.53
CA PRO A 308 8.29 38.63 64.03
C PRO A 308 7.10 38.71 63.06
N SER A 309 5.92 38.52 63.64
CA SER A 309 4.60 38.67 63.05
C SER A 309 4.32 40.10 62.59
N GLY A 310 4.11 40.29 61.29
CA GLY A 310 3.55 41.51 60.71
C GLY A 310 2.49 41.16 59.67
N GLU A 311 1.22 41.27 60.05
CA GLU A 311 0.10 41.46 59.11
C GLU A 311 -0.11 42.97 58.86
N PRO A 312 -1.15 43.38 58.14
CA PRO A 312 -1.32 43.33 56.70
C PRO A 312 -1.45 44.77 56.17
N ASN A 313 -1.44 45.01 54.85
CA ASN A 313 -2.45 45.86 54.21
C ASN A 313 -2.22 46.13 52.71
N THR A 314 -3.36 46.01 52.03
CA THR A 314 -3.88 46.80 50.89
C THR A 314 -3.43 46.53 49.46
N PRO A 315 -4.41 46.39 48.53
CA PRO A 315 -4.22 46.32 47.07
C PRO A 315 -4.26 47.76 46.48
N PRO A 316 -3.91 48.02 45.20
CA PRO A 316 -4.88 47.80 44.12
C PRO A 316 -4.27 47.58 42.71
N SER A 317 -5.20 47.45 41.77
CA SER A 317 -5.16 47.96 40.39
C SER A 317 -4.82 47.00 39.26
N SER A 318 -5.92 46.60 38.62
CA SER A 318 -6.09 46.38 37.20
C SER A 318 -5.31 47.36 36.32
N SER A 319 -4.53 46.83 35.39
CA SER A 319 -4.43 47.41 34.06
C SER A 319 -4.04 46.35 33.03
N SER A 320 -4.82 46.38 31.97
CA SER A 320 -4.59 45.83 30.64
C SER A 320 -3.14 45.87 30.17
N SER A 321 -2.66 44.80 29.52
CA SER A 321 -2.01 44.91 28.20
C SER A 321 -1.61 43.55 27.64
N SER A 322 -1.62 43.54 26.30
CA SER A 322 -0.87 42.70 25.35
C SER A 322 -1.25 41.23 25.18
N ASP A 323 -1.90 41.01 24.04
CA ASP A 323 -1.73 39.89 23.14
C ASP A 323 -0.25 39.52 22.90
N ASP A 324 -0.08 38.26 22.48
CA ASP A 324 1.00 37.72 21.66
C ASP A 324 2.40 37.57 22.28
N ASP A 325 2.66 36.38 22.85
CA ASP A 325 3.98 35.74 22.85
C ASP A 325 3.82 34.22 23.03
N TRP A 326 3.44 33.52 21.96
CA TRP A 326 3.45 32.04 21.91
C TRP A 326 4.43 31.50 20.86
N GLU A 327 5.59 32.15 20.74
CA GLU A 327 6.78 31.54 20.13
C GLU A 327 7.68 30.98 21.24
N SER A 328 7.85 29.65 21.27
CA SER A 328 9.07 28.89 21.64
C SER A 328 8.79 27.59 22.42
N PHE A 329 8.27 26.57 21.73
CA PHE A 329 8.50 25.16 22.10
C PHE A 329 8.73 24.30 20.85
N ASN A 330 9.79 24.62 20.10
CA ASN A 330 10.45 23.64 19.23
C ASN A 330 11.63 23.04 20.00
N GLN A 331 11.33 22.22 21.01
CA GLN A 331 12.32 21.26 21.49
C GLN A 331 12.36 20.13 20.48
N THR A 332 13.43 20.07 19.70
CA THR A 332 13.85 18.90 18.94
C THR A 332 13.95 17.72 19.91
N SER A 333 12.90 16.90 19.94
CA SER A 333 12.94 15.60 20.60
C SER A 333 13.95 14.74 19.85
N ASN A 334 15.16 14.63 20.40
CA ASN A 334 16.11 13.56 20.08
C ASN A 334 15.49 12.24 20.55
N THR A 335 14.50 11.74 19.82
CA THR A 335 14.02 10.37 19.99
C THR A 335 15.12 9.47 19.44
N PRO A 336 15.71 8.58 20.26
CA PRO A 336 16.69 7.62 19.77
C PRO A 336 16.07 6.81 18.63
N GLU A 337 16.71 6.79 17.47
CA GLU A 337 16.31 5.90 16.37
C GLU A 337 16.32 4.47 16.91
N LEU A 338 15.14 3.84 16.95
CA LEU A 338 15.06 2.43 17.29
C LEU A 338 15.92 1.64 16.30
N PRO A 339 16.72 0.65 16.77
CA PRO A 339 17.53 -0.18 15.90
C PRO A 339 16.63 -0.82 14.84
N SER A 340 16.97 -0.61 13.56
CA SER A 340 16.23 -1.16 12.44
C SER A 340 16.20 -2.69 12.55
N LEU A 341 15.00 -3.28 12.60
CA LEU A 341 14.85 -4.72 12.57
C LEU A 341 15.59 -5.31 11.35
N PRO A 342 16.28 -6.44 11.51
CA PRO A 342 16.97 -7.07 10.40
C PRO A 342 15.95 -7.39 9.28
N GLN A 343 16.33 -7.10 8.04
CA GLN A 343 15.46 -7.30 6.88
C GLN A 343 15.59 -8.75 6.35
N PRO A 344 14.52 -9.31 5.78
CA PRO A 344 14.62 -10.58 5.05
C PRO A 344 15.61 -10.44 3.88
N THR A 345 16.21 -11.56 3.50
CA THR A 345 17.12 -11.67 2.33
C THR A 345 16.67 -12.81 1.44
N ILE A 346 17.17 -12.86 0.21
CA ILE A 346 16.88 -13.93 -0.75
C ILE A 346 18.10 -14.82 -0.84
N ASN A 347 17.89 -16.12 -0.79
CA ASN A 347 18.96 -17.10 -0.98
C ASN A 347 19.36 -17.11 -2.47
N THR A 348 20.48 -16.49 -2.80
CA THR A 348 21.01 -16.44 -4.18
C THR A 348 21.83 -17.67 -4.55
N GLU A 349 22.05 -18.60 -3.63
CA GLU A 349 22.75 -19.86 -3.89
C GLU A 349 21.84 -20.95 -4.49
N VAL A 350 20.55 -20.64 -4.67
CA VAL A 350 19.53 -21.58 -5.14
C VAL A 350 18.70 -20.97 -6.26
N GLU A 351 18.27 -21.81 -7.19
CA GLU A 351 17.29 -21.43 -8.20
C GLU A 351 15.90 -21.49 -7.58
N TYR A 352 15.29 -20.33 -7.37
CA TYR A 352 13.94 -20.22 -6.81
C TYR A 352 12.89 -20.14 -7.91
N GLU A 353 11.70 -20.65 -7.61
CA GLU A 353 10.56 -20.68 -8.53
C GLU A 353 9.43 -19.79 -7.99
N PRO A 354 9.20 -18.61 -8.61
CA PRO A 354 8.05 -17.78 -8.31
C PRO A 354 6.73 -18.53 -8.54
N PHE A 355 5.73 -18.25 -7.71
CA PHE A 355 4.43 -18.92 -7.76
C PHE A 355 3.33 -17.97 -8.22
N ASN A 356 2.70 -18.28 -9.36
CA ASN A 356 1.53 -17.59 -9.91
C ASN A 356 1.68 -16.06 -10.08
N VAL A 357 2.87 -15.55 -10.39
CA VAL A 357 3.08 -14.10 -10.53
C VAL A 357 2.31 -13.50 -11.73
N ILE A 358 2.23 -14.23 -12.85
CA ILE A 358 1.53 -13.76 -14.07
C ILE A 358 0.02 -14.02 -14.04
N ALA A 359 -0.43 -15.04 -13.31
CA ALA A 359 -1.82 -15.49 -13.37
C ALA A 359 -2.87 -14.39 -13.07
N PRO A 360 -2.68 -13.50 -12.07
CA PRO A 360 -3.60 -12.40 -11.81
C PRO A 360 -3.75 -11.44 -12.99
N ILE A 361 -2.64 -11.09 -13.65
CA ILE A 361 -2.68 -10.12 -14.74
C ILE A 361 -3.31 -10.71 -15.99
N LYS A 362 -3.01 -11.97 -16.28
CA LYS A 362 -3.63 -12.72 -17.37
C LYS A 362 -5.14 -12.76 -17.21
N TRP A 363 -5.62 -13.15 -16.03
CA TRP A 363 -7.06 -13.20 -15.76
C TRP A 363 -7.74 -11.84 -15.91
N LEU A 364 -7.11 -10.76 -15.45
CA LEU A 364 -7.66 -9.41 -15.61
C LEU A 364 -7.77 -9.02 -17.09
N ILE A 365 -6.72 -9.25 -17.87
CA ILE A 365 -6.68 -8.96 -19.30
C ILE A 365 -7.78 -9.74 -20.04
N ASP A 366 -7.87 -11.05 -19.80
CA ASP A 366 -8.87 -11.91 -20.44
C ASP A 366 -10.29 -11.46 -20.07
N SER A 367 -10.54 -11.21 -18.78
CA SER A 367 -11.86 -10.83 -18.29
C SER A 367 -12.31 -9.45 -18.80
N ILE A 368 -11.40 -8.48 -18.88
CA ILE A 368 -11.69 -7.15 -19.41
C ILE A 368 -11.90 -7.21 -20.93
N GLY A 369 -11.07 -7.97 -21.63
CA GLY A 369 -11.12 -8.14 -23.09
C GLY A 369 -12.39 -8.83 -23.57
N LEU A 370 -12.95 -9.78 -22.82
CA LEU A 370 -14.21 -10.46 -23.17
C LEU A 370 -15.46 -9.58 -23.10
N THR A 371 -15.39 -8.43 -22.43
CA THR A 371 -16.53 -7.50 -22.28
C THR A 371 -16.61 -6.40 -23.34
N HIS A 372 -15.62 -6.31 -24.23
CA HIS A 372 -15.56 -5.35 -25.33
C HIS A 372 -15.63 -6.08 -26.66
#